data_AF-A0A7C4VJY7-F1
#
_entry.id   AF-A0A7C4VJY7-F1
#
_cell.length_a   1.000
_cell.length_b   1.000
_cell.length_c   1.000
_cell.angle_alpha   90.00
_cell.angle_beta   90.00
_cell.angle_gamma   90.00
#
_symmetry.space_group_name_H-M   'P 1'
#
loop_
_entity.id
_entity.type
_entity.pdbx_description
1 polymer ?
#
loop_
_entity_poly.entity_id
_entity_poly.type
_entity_poly.pdbx_seq_one_letter_code
_entity_poly.pdbx_strand_id
1 'polypeptide(L)'
;MKERVKEAFNENAVSDEIIAFIAKNTVKYGNGDARYALLLLLSAGFAADRDEQPAILPEHVREAQEKTDPKIRDEDVTMLTDDEKLVLLALARHLKREKEAIFLPLEDVESSYRVVCEEYDVEPVGRVMLHALVKQLKAAGVITLNEKFEPGLNGVKAEVLEKFLVGLLKRKEHHA
;
A
#
# COMPACT_ATOMS: atom_id res chain seq x y z
N MET A 1 -0.21 11.59 21.00
CA MET A 1 -0.52 11.78 19.56
C MET A 1 -1.89 12.40 19.35
N LYS A 2 -2.98 11.84 19.89
CA LYS A 2 -4.33 12.45 19.80
C LYS A 2 -4.38 13.91 20.27
N GLU A 3 -3.69 14.26 21.36
CA GLU A 3 -3.58 15.66 21.82
C GLU A 3 -2.86 16.54 20.79
N ARG A 4 -1.75 16.07 20.20
CA ARG A 4 -1.00 16.79 19.17
C ARG A 4 -1.80 17.01 17.89
N VAL A 5 -2.64 16.04 17.51
CA VAL A 5 -3.56 16.20 16.37
C VAL A 5 -4.49 17.37 16.62
N LYS A 6 -5.10 17.46 17.82
CA LYS A 6 -6.02 18.56 18.18
C LYS A 6 -5.34 19.94 18.21
N GLU A 7 -4.05 20.00 18.52
CA GLU A 7 -3.28 21.25 18.58
C GLU A 7 -2.81 21.74 17.19
N ALA A 8 -2.56 20.82 16.25
CA ALA A 8 -1.84 21.11 15.01
C ALA A 8 -2.67 20.92 13.73
N PHE A 9 -3.83 20.26 13.79
CA PHE A 9 -4.67 19.95 12.64
C PHE A 9 -6.09 20.50 12.82
N ASN A 10 -6.74 20.83 11.70
CA ASN A 10 -8.17 21.15 11.68
C ASN A 10 -8.99 19.96 12.21
N GLU A 11 -10.19 20.23 12.73
CA GLU A 11 -11.11 19.18 13.14
C GLU A 11 -11.37 18.20 11.99
N ASN A 12 -11.35 16.90 12.31
CA ASN A 12 -11.55 15.80 11.37
C ASN A 12 -10.48 15.62 10.27
N ALA A 13 -9.40 16.42 10.25
CA ALA A 13 -8.33 16.28 9.27
C ALA A 13 -7.49 15.00 9.46
N VAL A 14 -7.59 14.35 10.63
CA VAL A 14 -6.91 13.08 10.90
C VAL A 14 -7.90 12.13 11.59
N SER A 15 -8.23 11.03 10.91
CA SER A 15 -9.13 10.01 11.47
C SER A 15 -8.41 9.11 12.50
N ASP A 16 -9.18 8.48 13.39
CA ASP A 16 -8.63 7.52 14.36
C ASP A 16 -7.98 6.31 13.66
N GLU A 17 -8.44 5.95 12.46
CA GLU A 17 -7.86 4.88 11.64
C GLU A 17 -6.45 5.26 11.15
N ILE A 18 -6.25 6.50 10.70
CA ILE A 18 -4.93 7.03 10.32
C ILE A 18 -4.00 7.08 11.52
N ILE A 19 -4.51 7.48 12.69
CA ILE A 19 -3.73 7.46 13.94
C ILE A 19 -3.26 6.03 14.26
N ALA A 20 -4.16 5.05 14.15
CA ALA A 20 -3.84 3.65 14.36
C ALA A 20 -2.83 3.13 13.31
N PHE A 21 -2.95 3.57 12.05
CA PHE A 21 -2.03 3.21 10.99
C PHE A 21 -0.61 3.70 11.25
N ILE A 22 -0.46 4.98 11.60
CA ILE A 22 0.83 5.57 11.96
C ILE A 22 1.40 4.89 13.21
N ALA A 23 0.58 4.58 14.22
CA ALA A 23 1.02 3.86 15.41
C ALA A 23 1.55 2.46 15.07
N LYS A 24 0.82 1.70 14.22
CA LYS A 24 1.25 0.38 13.73
C LYS A 24 2.59 0.47 12.99
N ASN A 25 2.76 1.47 12.13
CA ASN A 25 4.02 1.72 11.43
C ASN A 25 5.14 2.13 12.37
N THR A 26 4.84 2.89 13.43
CA THR A 26 5.82 3.31 14.44
C THR A 26 6.34 2.12 15.24
N VAL A 27 5.46 1.22 15.68
CA VAL A 27 5.87 -0.01 16.37
C VAL A 27 6.72 -0.88 15.45
N LYS A 28 6.29 -1.06 14.19
CA LYS A 28 6.93 -1.97 13.24
C LYS A 28 8.28 -1.46 12.73
N TYR A 29 8.41 -0.16 12.47
CA TYR A 29 9.56 0.41 11.76
C TYR A 29 10.35 1.43 12.59
N GLY A 30 9.67 2.17 13.48
CA GLY A 30 10.28 3.19 14.32
C GLY A 30 10.68 2.70 15.72
N ASN A 31 10.65 1.40 15.99
CA ASN A 31 10.89 0.81 17.32
C ASN A 31 10.03 1.42 18.44
N GLY A 32 8.83 1.90 18.12
CA GLY A 32 7.94 2.57 19.08
C GLY A 32 8.33 4.02 19.41
N ASP A 33 9.29 4.63 18.70
CA ASP A 33 9.73 6.00 18.94
C ASP A 33 8.64 7.02 18.56
N ALA A 34 8.19 7.79 19.55
CA ALA A 34 7.19 8.84 19.36
C ALA A 34 7.66 9.93 18.37
N ARG A 35 8.96 10.18 18.24
CA ARG A 35 9.51 11.12 17.24
C ARG A 35 9.28 10.62 15.82
N TYR A 36 9.42 9.32 15.60
CA TYR A 36 9.11 8.71 14.31
C TYR A 36 7.62 8.84 13.99
N ALA A 37 6.73 8.59 14.97
CA ALA A 37 5.29 8.79 14.79
C ALA A 37 4.94 10.24 14.42
N LEU A 38 5.53 11.22 15.12
CA LEU A 38 5.31 12.64 14.85
C LEU A 38 5.86 13.06 13.49
N LEU A 39 7.02 12.54 13.08
CA LEU A 39 7.58 12.80 11.76
C LEU A 39 6.69 12.25 10.65
N LEU A 40 6.19 11.02 10.79
CA LEU A 40 5.23 10.45 9.83
C LEU A 40 3.95 11.28 9.75
N LEU A 41 3.38 11.67 10.91
CA LEU A 41 2.16 12.48 10.94
C LEU A 41 2.36 13.85 10.28
N LEU A 42 3.47 14.53 10.58
CA LEU A 42 3.80 15.82 9.99
C LEU A 42 3.99 15.72 8.47
N SER A 43 4.77 14.73 8.03
CA SER A 43 5.05 14.50 6.61
C SER A 43 3.77 14.12 5.83
N ALA A 44 2.90 13.31 6.43
CA ALA A 44 1.60 12.97 5.85
C ALA A 44 0.65 14.17 5.80
N GLY A 45 0.70 15.07 6.79
CA GLY A 45 -0.02 16.34 6.78
C GLY A 45 0.40 17.23 5.60
N PHE A 46 1.71 17.42 5.41
CA PHE A 46 2.22 18.17 4.25
C PHE A 46 1.89 17.53 2.91
N ALA A 47 1.86 16.19 2.84
CA ALA A 47 1.42 15.50 1.64
C ALA A 47 -0.08 15.73 1.36
N ALA A 48 -0.92 15.72 2.40
CA ALA A 48 -2.35 16.02 2.28
C ALA A 48 -2.59 17.46 1.82
N ASP A 49 -1.90 18.44 2.42
CA ASP A 49 -1.99 19.85 2.06
C ASP A 49 -1.58 20.09 0.60
N ARG A 50 -0.47 19.46 0.17
CA ARG A 50 0.01 19.54 -1.22
C ARG A 50 -0.98 18.91 -2.21
N ASP A 51 -1.62 17.81 -1.84
CA ASP A 51 -2.61 17.12 -2.67
C ASP A 51 -4.02 17.76 -2.52
N GLU A 52 -4.10 18.93 -1.87
CA GLU A 52 -5.32 19.72 -1.59
C GLU A 52 -6.45 18.88 -0.94
N GLN A 53 -6.07 17.91 -0.12
CA GLN A 53 -7.01 17.05 0.59
C GLN A 53 -7.35 17.63 1.96
N PRO A 54 -8.64 17.69 2.35
CA PRO A 54 -9.05 18.23 3.65
C PRO A 54 -8.66 17.32 4.83
N ALA A 55 -8.26 16.07 4.55
CA ALA A 55 -7.85 15.09 5.54
C ALA A 55 -6.67 14.24 5.06
N ILE A 56 -5.92 13.70 6.01
CA ILE A 56 -4.87 12.73 5.74
C ILE A 56 -5.50 11.40 5.29
N LEU A 57 -5.08 10.90 4.14
CA LEU A 57 -5.45 9.60 3.59
C LEU A 57 -4.30 8.60 3.76
N PRO A 58 -4.57 7.28 3.69
CA PRO A 58 -3.54 6.24 3.74
C PRO A 58 -2.37 6.45 2.76
N GLU A 59 -2.65 6.95 1.55
CA GLU A 59 -1.63 7.27 0.55
C GLU A 59 -0.63 8.31 1.05
N HIS A 60 -1.07 9.33 1.79
CA HIS A 60 -0.17 10.33 2.37
C HIS A 60 0.75 9.73 3.44
N VAL A 61 0.24 8.75 4.22
CA VAL A 61 1.06 8.01 5.18
C VAL A 61 2.06 7.11 4.46
N ARG A 62 1.65 6.41 3.40
CA ARG A 62 2.55 5.58 2.58
C ARG A 62 3.67 6.43 1.97
N GLU A 63 3.34 7.60 1.44
CA GLU A 63 4.33 8.55 0.92
C GLU A 63 5.29 9.07 2.01
N ALA A 64 4.76 9.40 3.19
CA ALA A 64 5.58 9.81 4.32
C ALA A 64 6.57 8.72 4.74
N GLN A 65 6.14 7.46 4.74
CA GLN A 65 7.01 6.31 4.98
C GLN A 65 8.06 6.17 3.89
N GLU A 66 7.67 6.25 2.62
CA GLU A 66 8.58 6.15 1.48
C GLU A 66 9.72 7.19 1.58
N LYS A 67 9.40 8.43 1.96
CA LYS A 67 10.40 9.50 2.13
C LYS A 67 11.29 9.34 3.35
N THR A 68 10.77 8.75 4.42
CA THR A 68 11.48 8.65 5.71
C THR A 68 12.34 7.40 5.78
N ASP A 69 11.81 6.28 5.30
CA ASP A 69 12.37 4.96 5.43
C ASP A 69 11.78 4.06 4.31
N PRO A 70 12.29 4.20 3.06
CA PRO A 70 11.79 3.47 1.90
C PRO A 70 11.75 1.97 2.14
N LYS A 71 10.58 1.35 1.93
CA LYS A 71 10.35 -0.07 2.26
C LYS A 71 10.44 -1.03 1.09
N ILE A 72 10.31 -0.51 -0.11
CA ILE A 72 10.30 -1.30 -1.33
C ILE A 72 11.33 -0.68 -2.26
N ARG A 73 12.24 -1.52 -2.76
CA ARG A 73 13.16 -1.17 -3.83
C ARG A 73 12.62 -1.71 -5.16
N ASP A 74 13.07 -1.13 -6.26
CA ASP A 74 12.70 -1.59 -7.60
C ASP A 74 13.10 -3.06 -7.81
N GLU A 75 14.23 -3.50 -7.25
CA GLU A 75 14.67 -4.89 -7.33
C GLU A 75 13.68 -5.86 -6.66
N ASP A 76 13.09 -5.47 -5.53
CA ASP A 76 12.15 -6.31 -4.77
C ASP A 76 10.91 -6.63 -5.61
N VAL A 77 10.46 -5.69 -6.44
CA VAL A 77 9.30 -5.84 -7.31
C VAL A 77 9.66 -6.52 -8.64
N THR A 78 10.83 -6.22 -9.21
CA THR A 78 11.26 -6.85 -10.49
C THR A 78 11.50 -8.35 -10.35
N MET A 79 11.99 -8.81 -9.20
CA MET A 79 12.29 -10.23 -8.91
C MET A 79 11.05 -11.09 -8.64
N LEU A 80 9.87 -10.49 -8.46
CA LEU A 80 8.62 -11.22 -8.31
C LEU A 80 8.33 -12.08 -9.55
N THR A 81 7.59 -13.16 -9.39
CA THR A 81 6.99 -13.91 -10.51
C THR A 81 5.89 -13.07 -11.19
N ASP A 82 5.46 -13.48 -12.38
CA ASP A 82 4.42 -12.74 -13.11
C ASP A 82 3.07 -12.82 -12.38
N ASP A 83 2.71 -13.99 -11.83
CA ASP A 83 1.51 -14.13 -10.98
C ASP A 83 1.54 -13.21 -9.76
N GLU A 84 2.68 -13.12 -9.06
CA GLU A 84 2.84 -12.21 -7.93
C GLU A 84 2.70 -10.74 -8.35
N LYS A 85 3.26 -10.36 -9.51
CA LYS A 85 3.12 -8.99 -10.05
C LYS A 85 1.67 -8.68 -10.39
N LEU A 86 0.91 -9.62 -10.96
CA LEU A 86 -0.50 -9.42 -11.30
C LEU A 86 -1.36 -9.26 -10.03
N VAL A 87 -1.11 -10.06 -8.99
CA VAL A 87 -1.78 -9.89 -7.68
C VAL A 87 -1.43 -8.54 -7.04
N LEU A 88 -0.16 -8.15 -7.08
CA LEU A 88 0.29 -6.85 -6.55
C LEU A 88 -0.32 -5.68 -7.32
N LEU A 89 -0.45 -5.80 -8.65
CA LEU A 89 -1.09 -4.80 -9.51
C LEU A 89 -2.58 -4.66 -9.17
N ALA A 90 -3.28 -5.78 -8.98
CA ALA A 90 -4.67 -5.78 -8.57
C ALA A 90 -4.88 -5.08 -7.22
N LEU A 91 -4.03 -5.38 -6.23
CA LEU A 91 -4.04 -4.74 -4.93
C LEU A 91 -3.79 -3.23 -5.04
N ALA A 92 -2.76 -2.82 -5.79
CA ALA A 92 -2.44 -1.40 -5.98
C ALA A 92 -3.59 -0.64 -6.66
N ARG A 93 -4.15 -1.18 -7.75
CA ARG A 93 -5.29 -0.56 -8.45
C ARG A 93 -6.52 -0.43 -7.55
N HIS A 94 -6.82 -1.44 -6.75
CA HIS A 94 -7.96 -1.39 -5.84
C HIS A 94 -7.76 -0.34 -4.74
N LEU A 95 -6.60 -0.31 -4.08
CA LEU A 95 -6.29 0.69 -3.05
C LEU A 95 -6.23 2.13 -3.59
N LYS A 96 -5.84 2.31 -4.84
CA LYS A 96 -5.89 3.61 -5.51
C LYS A 96 -7.33 4.10 -5.70
N ARG A 97 -8.27 3.18 -5.99
CA ARG A 97 -9.70 3.50 -6.14
C ARG A 97 -10.36 3.73 -4.79
N GLU A 98 -10.16 2.81 -3.84
CA GLU A 98 -10.65 2.89 -2.47
C GLU A 98 -9.68 3.71 -1.60
N LYS A 99 -9.67 5.03 -1.81
CA LYS A 99 -8.66 5.93 -1.26
C LYS A 99 -8.55 5.90 0.27
N GLU A 100 -9.64 5.58 0.98
CA GLU A 100 -9.67 5.51 2.45
C GLU A 100 -9.17 4.17 2.99
N ALA A 101 -9.07 3.13 2.14
CA ALA A 101 -8.69 1.80 2.58
C ALA A 101 -7.18 1.68 2.85
N ILE A 102 -6.84 1.19 4.04
CA ILE A 102 -5.46 0.80 4.37
C ILE A 102 -5.17 -0.64 3.94
N PHE A 103 -6.13 -1.52 4.22
CA PHE A 103 -6.12 -2.95 3.92
C PHE A 103 -7.40 -3.31 3.16
N LEU A 104 -7.35 -4.36 2.34
CA LEU A 104 -8.52 -4.86 1.61
C LEU A 104 -8.85 -6.29 1.99
N PRO A 105 -10.14 -6.66 2.08
CA PRO A 105 -10.58 -8.05 2.09
C PRO A 105 -9.94 -8.87 0.97
N LEU A 106 -9.58 -10.13 1.24
CA LEU A 106 -8.99 -11.00 0.23
C LEU A 106 -9.92 -11.22 -0.97
N GLU A 107 -11.24 -11.18 -0.76
CA GLU A 107 -12.25 -11.30 -1.81
C GLU A 107 -12.25 -10.12 -2.80
N ASP A 108 -11.96 -8.91 -2.31
CA ASP A 108 -11.85 -7.70 -3.13
C ASP A 108 -10.58 -7.72 -3.98
N VAL A 109 -9.49 -8.25 -3.41
CA VAL A 109 -8.25 -8.50 -4.13
C VAL A 109 -8.43 -9.60 -5.17
N GLU A 110 -9.12 -10.70 -4.84
CA GLU A 110 -9.43 -11.79 -5.77
C GLU A 110 -10.25 -11.27 -6.97
N SER A 111 -11.29 -10.48 -6.70
CA SER A 111 -12.13 -9.90 -7.75
C SER A 111 -11.33 -8.97 -8.66
N SER A 112 -10.45 -8.15 -8.08
CA SER A 112 -9.59 -7.24 -8.86
C SER A 112 -8.50 -7.99 -9.63
N TYR A 113 -7.98 -9.07 -9.05
CA TYR A 113 -6.98 -9.93 -9.69
C TYR A 113 -7.55 -10.62 -10.93
N ARG A 114 -8.79 -11.10 -10.89
CA ARG A 114 -9.45 -11.66 -12.08
C ARG A 114 -9.56 -10.65 -13.22
N VAL A 115 -9.94 -9.41 -12.93
CA VAL A 115 -9.99 -8.32 -13.93
C VAL A 115 -8.61 -8.03 -14.50
N VAL A 116 -7.56 -8.03 -13.67
CA VAL A 116 -6.18 -7.88 -14.13
C VAL A 116 -5.76 -9.07 -15.00
N CYS A 117 -6.05 -10.29 -14.60
CA CYS A 117 -5.79 -11.49 -15.40
C CYS A 117 -6.45 -11.42 -16.79
N GLU A 118 -7.71 -10.98 -16.86
CA GLU A 118 -8.41 -10.75 -18.14
C GLU A 118 -7.73 -9.67 -19.00
N GLU A 119 -7.23 -8.58 -18.40
CA GLU A 119 -6.51 -7.51 -19.14
C GLU A 119 -5.21 -8.00 -19.78
N TYR A 120 -4.53 -8.96 -19.15
CA TYR A 120 -3.24 -9.49 -19.61
C TYR A 120 -3.35 -10.87 -20.27
N ASP A 121 -4.57 -11.32 -20.62
CA ASP A 121 -4.84 -12.64 -21.24
C ASP A 121 -4.23 -13.84 -20.46
N VAL A 122 -4.27 -13.79 -19.13
CA VAL A 122 -3.78 -14.85 -18.22
C VAL A 122 -4.95 -15.54 -17.51
N GLU A 123 -4.91 -16.86 -17.37
CA GLU A 123 -5.90 -17.57 -16.55
C GLU A 123 -5.66 -17.33 -15.05
N PRO A 124 -6.68 -16.89 -14.27
CA PRO A 124 -6.51 -16.62 -12.86
C PRO A 124 -6.29 -17.92 -12.07
N VAL A 125 -5.35 -17.89 -11.14
CA VAL A 125 -5.13 -19.03 -10.23
C VAL A 125 -6.31 -19.20 -9.26
N GLY A 126 -6.51 -20.44 -8.80
CA GLY A 126 -7.53 -20.74 -7.78
C GLY A 126 -7.23 -20.09 -6.42
N ARG A 127 -8.26 -19.94 -5.59
CA ARG A 127 -8.21 -19.24 -4.29
C ARG A 127 -7.11 -19.73 -3.33
N VAL A 128 -6.83 -21.04 -3.31
CA VAL A 128 -5.75 -21.61 -2.49
C VAL A 128 -4.38 -21.08 -2.92
N MET A 129 -4.14 -21.00 -4.23
CA MET A 129 -2.89 -20.49 -4.78
C MET A 129 -2.80 -18.97 -4.62
N LEU A 130 -3.90 -18.24 -4.81
CA LEU A 130 -3.95 -16.80 -4.52
C LEU A 130 -3.51 -16.49 -3.07
N HIS A 131 -3.99 -17.29 -2.11
CA HIS A 131 -3.60 -17.16 -0.72
C HIS A 131 -2.10 -17.47 -0.48
N ALA A 132 -1.49 -18.33 -1.29
CA ALA A 132 -0.04 -18.58 -1.27
C ALA A 132 0.74 -17.39 -1.85
N LEU A 133 0.31 -16.85 -2.99
CA LEU A 133 0.89 -15.66 -3.62
C LEU A 133 0.88 -14.45 -2.67
N VAL A 134 -0.24 -14.21 -1.99
CA VAL A 134 -0.33 -13.13 -0.98
C VAL A 134 0.68 -13.33 0.17
N LYS A 135 0.90 -14.57 0.63
CA LYS A 135 1.94 -14.86 1.62
C LYS A 135 3.35 -14.62 1.08
N GLN A 136 3.60 -14.98 -0.18
CA GLN A 136 4.89 -14.77 -0.83
C GLN A 136 5.17 -13.27 -1.00
N LEU A 137 4.19 -12.48 -1.44
CA LEU A 137 4.28 -11.02 -1.49
C LEU A 137 4.59 -10.40 -0.12
N LYS A 138 4.00 -10.93 0.96
CA LYS A 138 4.34 -10.50 2.32
C LYS A 138 5.79 -10.87 2.68
N ALA A 139 6.24 -12.06 2.31
CA ALA A 139 7.61 -12.52 2.56
C ALA A 139 8.64 -11.70 1.77
N ALA A 140 8.31 -11.29 0.55
CA ALA A 140 9.08 -10.36 -0.26
C ALA A 140 9.09 -8.92 0.29
N GLY A 141 8.28 -8.62 1.31
CA GLY A 141 8.25 -7.31 1.96
C GLY A 141 7.49 -6.22 1.18
N VAL A 142 6.88 -6.54 0.04
CA VAL A 142 6.17 -5.56 -0.80
C VAL A 142 4.75 -5.25 -0.32
N ILE A 143 4.17 -6.13 0.49
CA ILE A 143 2.88 -5.90 1.16
C ILE A 143 2.96 -6.11 2.67
N THR A 144 1.92 -5.67 3.36
CA THR A 144 1.64 -5.99 4.76
C THR A 144 0.31 -6.71 4.87
N LEU A 145 0.16 -7.55 5.90
CA LEU A 145 -1.11 -8.19 6.26
C LEU A 145 -1.50 -7.78 7.68
N ASN A 146 -2.78 -7.54 7.89
CA ASN A 146 -3.34 -7.40 9.24
C ASN A 146 -3.74 -8.77 9.83
N GLU A 147 -4.35 -8.76 11.01
CA GLU A 147 -4.76 -9.97 11.75
C GLU A 147 -5.87 -10.76 11.03
N LYS A 148 -6.65 -10.10 10.18
CA LYS A 148 -7.72 -10.70 9.37
C LYS A 148 -7.25 -11.23 8.02
N PHE A 149 -5.93 -11.25 7.78
CA PHE A 149 -5.34 -11.62 6.49
C PHE A 149 -5.71 -10.66 5.34
N GLU A 150 -5.97 -9.38 5.66
CA GLU A 150 -6.26 -8.36 4.66
C GLU A 150 -4.95 -7.71 4.19
N PRO A 151 -4.60 -7.75 2.89
CA PRO A 151 -3.41 -7.11 2.34
C PRO A 151 -3.52 -5.59 2.19
N GLY A 152 -2.40 -4.92 2.43
CA GLY A 152 -2.18 -3.50 2.16
C GLY A 152 -0.74 -3.26 1.68
N LEU A 153 -0.49 -2.16 0.97
CA LEU A 153 0.87 -1.86 0.46
C LEU A 153 1.84 -1.49 1.58
N ASN A 154 3.11 -1.85 1.40
CA ASN A 154 4.15 -1.53 2.36
C ASN A 154 4.89 -0.24 1.99
N GLY A 155 4.43 0.91 2.49
CA GLY A 155 5.19 2.17 2.45
C GLY A 155 5.49 2.70 1.04
N VAL A 156 4.60 2.48 0.08
CA VAL A 156 4.63 3.07 -1.28
C VAL A 156 3.23 3.49 -1.69
N LYS A 157 3.10 4.60 -2.41
CA LYS A 157 1.82 5.03 -3.00
C LYS A 157 1.32 4.00 -4.02
N ALA A 158 0.01 3.71 -3.98
CA ALA A 158 -0.63 2.77 -4.89
C ALA A 158 -0.45 3.16 -6.36
N GLU A 159 -0.54 4.45 -6.67
CA GLU A 159 -0.36 4.97 -8.03
C GLU A 159 1.07 4.77 -8.55
N VAL A 160 2.08 4.96 -7.70
CA VAL A 160 3.50 4.80 -8.08
C VAL A 160 3.78 3.33 -8.38
N LEU A 161 3.33 2.43 -7.51
CA LEU A 161 3.51 1.00 -7.69
C LEU A 161 2.75 0.47 -8.92
N GLU A 162 1.52 0.94 -9.14
CA GLU A 162 0.75 0.59 -10.35
C GLU A 162 1.51 0.97 -11.63
N LYS A 163 1.98 2.22 -11.74
CA LYS A 163 2.73 2.70 -12.91
C LYS A 163 3.98 1.86 -13.16
N PHE A 164 4.70 1.52 -12.09
CA PHE A 164 5.90 0.68 -12.18
C PHE A 164 5.58 -0.73 -12.69
N LEU A 165 4.56 -1.38 -12.11
CA LEU A 165 4.13 -2.73 -12.49
C LEU A 165 3.64 -2.81 -13.94
N VAL A 166 2.80 -1.86 -14.37
CA VAL A 166 2.35 -1.78 -15.76
C VAL A 166 3.54 -1.62 -16.72
N GLY A 167 4.53 -0.81 -16.35
CA GLY A 167 5.76 -0.64 -17.12
C GLY A 167 6.63 -1.91 -17.19
N LEU A 168 6.59 -2.78 -16.18
CA LEU A 168 7.30 -4.07 -16.21
C LEU A 168 6.57 -5.10 -17.07
N LEU A 169 5.24 -5.20 -16.92
CA LEU A 169 4.44 -6.19 -17.64
C LEU A 169 4.41 -5.91 -19.15
N LYS A 170 4.25 -4.65 -19.57
CA LYS A 170 4.28 -4.26 -21.00
C LYS A 170 5.63 -4.49 -21.68
N ARG A 171 6.75 -4.37 -20.94
CA ARG A 171 8.09 -4.63 -21.49
C ARG A 171 8.29 -6.10 -21.85
N LYS A 172 7.59 -7.04 -21.19
CA LYS A 172 7.66 -8.46 -21.51
C LYS A 172 6.84 -8.83 -22.75
N GLU A 173 5.69 -8.20 -22.98
CA GLU A 173 4.85 -8.45 -24.17
C GLU A 173 5.58 -8.15 -25.49
N HIS A 174 6.53 -7.21 -25.50
CA HIS A 174 7.32 -6.88 -26.69
C HIS A 174 8.50 -7.82 -26.98
N HIS A 175 8.79 -8.77 -26.07
CA HIS A 175 9.91 -9.69 -26.19
C HIS A 175 9.49 -11.17 -26.27
N ALA A 176 8.18 -11.45 -26.30
CA ALA A 176 7.60 -12.76 -26.58
C ALA A 176 7.09 -12.82 -28.04
#